data_AF-A0A7W8XAR2-F1
#
_entry.id   AF-A0A7W8XAR2-F1
#
_cell.length_a   1.000
_cell.length_b   1.000
_cell.length_c   1.000
_cell.angle_alpha   90.00
_cell.angle_beta   90.00
_cell.angle_gamma   90.00
#
_symmetry.space_group_name_H-M   'P 1'
#
loop_
_entity.id
_entity.type
_entity.pdbx_description
1 polymer ?
#
loop_
_entity_poly.entity_id
_entity_poly.type
_entity_poly.pdbx_seq_one_letter_code
_entity_poly.pdbx_strand_id
1 'polypeptide(L)' 'MEVVSANGRRVIVDRDVDVEALLRIMRGLEALR' A
#
# COMPACT_ATOMS: atom_id res chain seq x y z
N MET A 1 9.57 3.15 -4.29
CA MET A 1 9.55 1.75 -3.82
C MET A 1 8.29 1.08 -4.34
N GLU A 2 8.34 -0.21 -4.68
CA GLU A 2 7.15 -1.01 -5.02
C GLU A 2 6.75 -1.88 -3.82
N VAL A 3 5.47 -1.89 -3.48
CA VAL A 3 4.88 -2.71 -2.42
C VAL A 3 3.80 -3.59 -3.01
N VAL A 4 3.80 -4.86 -2.66
CA VAL A 4 2.77 -5.81 -3.07
C VAL A 4 1.76 -5.95 -1.94
N SER A 5 0.49 -5.67 -2.23
CA SER A 5 -0.64 -5.85 -1.31
C SER A 5 -1.06 -7.33 -1.23
N ALA A 6 -1.69 -7.73 -0.12
CA ALA A 6 -2.17 -9.10 0.07
C ALA A 6 -3.19 -9.53 -1.00
N ASN A 7 -3.88 -8.60 -1.66
CA ASN A 7 -4.79 -8.88 -2.77
C ASN A 7 -4.09 -8.95 -4.15
N GLY A 8 -2.76 -8.97 -4.18
CA GLY A 8 -1.96 -9.06 -5.41
C GLY A 8 -1.82 -7.74 -6.18
N ARG A 9 -2.41 -6.63 -5.71
CA ARG A 9 -2.23 -5.31 -6.30
C ARG A 9 -0.85 -4.76 -5.96
N ARG A 10 -0.24 -4.06 -6.90
CA ARG A 10 1.07 -3.41 -6.75
C ARG A 10 0.88 -1.92 -6.54
N VAL A 11 1.56 -1.37 -5.54
CA VAL A 11 1.50 0.05 -5.18
C VAL A 11 2.89 0.64 -5.30
N ILE A 12 3.00 1.74 -6.04
CA ILE A 12 4.23 2.50 -6.20
C ILE A 12 4.18 3.67 -5.23
N VAL A 13 5.22 3.82 -4.42
CA VAL A 13 5.32 4.90 -3.42
C VAL A 13 6.66 5.61 -3.52
N ASP A 14 6.68 6.88 -3.12
CA ASP A 14 7.93 7.61 -2.92
C ASP A 14 8.77 6.97 -1.80
N ARG A 15 10.06 7.27 -1.77
CA ARG A 15 10.97 6.83 -0.72
C ARG A 15 10.68 7.47 0.64
N ASP A 16 10.19 8.71 0.64
CA ASP A 16 9.93 9.46 1.86
C ASP A 16 8.47 9.35 2.33
N VAL A 17 7.78 8.31 1.86
CA VAL A 17 6.39 8.05 2.26
C VAL A 17 6.32 7.75 3.75
N ASP A 18 5.35 8.36 4.42
CA ASP A 18 5.01 8.02 5.78
C ASP A 18 4.51 6.56 5.85
N VAL A 19 5.19 5.75 6.65
CA VAL A 19 4.92 4.32 6.78
C VAL A 19 3.53 4.06 7.38
N GLU A 20 3.08 4.88 8.32
CA GLU A 20 1.76 4.74 8.94
C GLU A 20 0.65 5.07 7.93
N ALA A 21 0.82 6.15 7.16
CA ALA A 21 -0.08 6.50 6.08
C ALA A 21 -0.16 5.39 5.02
N LEU A 22 1.00 4.81 4.64
CA LEU A 22 1.07 3.70 3.71
C LEU A 22 0.30 2.48 4.24
N LEU A 23 0.52 2.07 5.49
CA LEU A 23 -0.19 0.93 6.09
C LEU A 23 -1.71 1.15 6.14
N ARG A 24 -2.15 2.37 6.44
CA ARG A 24 -3.58 2.72 6.45
C ARG A 24 -4.21 2.55 5.07
N ILE A 25 -3.54 3.04 4.03
CA ILE A 25 -4.02 2.94 2.65
C ILE A 25 -4.00 1.48 2.20
N MET A 26 -2.93 0.73 2.48
CA MET A 26 -2.80 -0.67 2.12
C MET A 26 -3.95 -1.52 2.68
N ARG A 27 -4.32 -1.34 3.96
CA ARG A 27 -5.49 -2.03 4.56
C ARG A 27 -6.80 -1.70 3.83
N GLY A 28 -6.99 -0.44 3.45
CA GLY A 28 -8.15 -0.02 2.67
C GLY A 28 -8.18 -0.65 1.29
N LEU A 29 -7.04 -0.70 0.60
CA LEU A 29 -6.90 -1.33 -0.71
C LEU A 29 -7.13 -2.84 -0.66
N GLU A 30 -6.66 -3.52 0.40
CA GLU A 30 -6.89 -4.95 0.63
C GLU A 30 -8.36 -5.29 0.78
N ALA A 31 -9.16 -4.38 1.37
CA ALA A 31 -10.59 -4.56 1.54
C ALA A 31 -11.40 -4.34 0.25
N LEU A 32 -10.79 -3.80 -0.80
CA LEU A 32 -11.44 -3.62 -2.10
C LEU A 32 -11.30 -4.91 -2.91
N ARG A 33 -12.45 -5.53 -3.21
CA ARG A 33 -12.55 -6.71 -4.08
C ARG A 33 -12.22 -6.39 -5.54
#